data_AF-A0A1P8X2K4-F1
#
_entry.id   AF-A0A1P8X2K4-F1
#
_cell.length_a   1.000
_cell.length_b   1.000
_cell.length_c   1.000
_cell.angle_alpha   90.00
_cell.angle_beta   90.00
_cell.angle_gamma   90.00
#
_symmetry.space_group_name_H-M   'P 1'
#
loop_
_entity.id
_entity.type
_entity.pdbx_description
1 polymer ?
#
loop_
_entity_poly.entity_id
_entity_poly.type
_entity_poly.pdbx_seq_one_letter_code
_entity_poly.pdbx_strand_id
1 'polypeptide(L)'
;MAIGGVLRTLGFRWIFPIATMPIPYHPLIGIAFLLGPILWVTRLALSAATAPGSGLAWWHPLVAALMLGIPMSIPIVAWGMMAFRAPLAQGVLIAGSMLLLTIDVAMGRVAPWWAALPAGFVLLYAVQRIGGKRKLADLRAAADSWSPVDPGDATVIVTGEVHTASKARTLIDSADIARVLSLPGPPLRGQRPAQPVMLHRLSAEGMTRLRAACKDVGPAGWHLPRADAKPVLQRPADDEPVEGLTATIARYRSLLVGGYLHRLSLTDGAGERVVVWGHAHIVAPVPIFTVFHWTAIFGGKSEWHIGFAPDKTVRLGPEWSNDYHMLPRLFTARAEDGGRNDDTTLFGADGESGLLAASLAAAAADERERIAAFWRNVAEAPLEPNDGNIFQRMCDTPRLFRPGDGQRLVTWLKAARAGGKYYRVRDAAMMLAALPEDEFAATGPALFDIVNSRILAGEWRAGPDLDRESLPRDCPSFGRFAGYGLALHHPRLYKRFAALGPEEAALVKALADSLDGNHRLD
;
A
#
# COMPACT_ATOMS: atom_id res chain seq x y z
N MET A 1 -33.63 37.03 30.70
CA MET A 1 -34.11 36.64 29.34
C MET A 1 -32.91 36.36 28.47
N ALA A 2 -32.70 35.10 28.07
CA ALA A 2 -31.50 34.69 27.34
C ALA A 2 -31.47 35.33 25.94
N ILE A 3 -30.34 35.91 25.55
CA ILE A 3 -30.09 36.55 24.24
C ILE A 3 -30.58 35.70 23.05
N GLY A 4 -30.55 34.36 23.18
CA GLY A 4 -31.04 33.45 22.16
C GLY A 4 -32.56 33.45 21.92
N GLY A 5 -33.36 33.86 22.90
CA GLY A 5 -34.81 34.01 22.75
C GLY A 5 -35.16 35.19 21.84
N VAL A 6 -34.55 36.35 22.10
CA VAL A 6 -34.76 37.58 21.30
C VAL A 6 -34.33 37.39 19.85
N LEU A 7 -33.17 36.75 19.61
CA LEU A 7 -32.67 36.50 18.26
C LEU A 7 -33.58 35.56 17.45
N ARG A 8 -34.18 34.54 18.07
CA ARG A 8 -35.15 33.67 17.38
C ARG A 8 -36.42 34.43 16.98
N THR A 9 -36.91 35.33 17.84
CA THR A 9 -38.08 36.17 17.52
C THR A 9 -37.80 37.10 16.34
N LEU A 10 -36.54 37.53 16.19
CA LEU A 10 -36.06 38.32 15.05
C LEU A 10 -35.73 37.48 13.80
N GLY A 11 -36.07 36.19 13.77
CA GLY A 11 -35.90 35.32 12.59
C GLY A 11 -34.51 34.67 12.45
N PHE A 12 -33.62 34.83 13.43
CA PHE A 12 -32.31 34.18 13.40
C PHE A 12 -32.43 32.67 13.72
N ARG A 13 -31.77 31.87 12.90
CA ARG A 13 -31.57 30.43 13.07
C ARG A 13 -30.17 30.19 13.60
N TRP A 14 -30.02 29.22 14.50
CA TRP A 14 -28.71 28.82 15.00
C TRP A 14 -28.18 27.69 14.13
N ILE A 15 -27.06 27.93 13.45
CA ILE A 15 -26.39 26.90 12.64
C ILE A 15 -25.19 26.39 13.46
N PHE A 16 -25.05 25.07 13.51
CA PHE A 16 -23.94 24.37 14.16
C PHE A 16 -23.04 23.77 13.08
N PRO A 17 -22.04 24.50 12.58
CA PRO A 17 -21.26 24.06 11.44
C PRO A 17 -20.38 22.83 11.71
N ILE A 18 -19.99 22.53 12.97
CA ILE A 18 -19.57 21.22 13.55
C ILE A 18 -18.96 21.51 14.94
N ALA A 19 -19.58 20.99 16.02
CA ALA A 19 -19.09 20.89 17.42
C ALA A 19 -18.45 22.12 18.12
N THR A 20 -18.28 23.26 17.45
CA THR A 20 -17.68 24.47 18.00
C THR A 20 -18.60 25.66 17.71
N MET A 21 -19.05 26.32 18.79
CA MET A 21 -19.93 27.49 18.93
C MET A 21 -21.10 27.70 17.94
N PRO A 22 -22.35 27.83 18.45
CA PRO A 22 -23.50 28.17 17.61
C PRO A 22 -23.37 29.60 17.06
N ILE A 23 -23.53 29.76 15.75
CA ILE A 23 -23.50 31.07 15.08
C ILE A 23 -24.95 31.49 14.74
N PRO A 24 -25.39 32.70 15.15
CA PRO A 24 -26.71 33.19 14.76
C PRO A 24 -26.70 33.59 13.27
N TYR A 25 -27.60 32.99 12.49
CA TYR A 25 -27.74 33.16 11.05
C TYR A 25 -29.14 33.67 10.70
N HIS A 26 -29.23 34.76 9.93
CA HIS A 26 -30.51 35.21 9.36
C HIS A 26 -30.55 34.93 7.85
N PRO A 27 -31.60 34.27 7.30
CA PRO A 27 -31.68 33.94 5.88
C PRO A 27 -31.53 35.15 4.95
N LEU A 28 -32.09 36.30 5.34
CA LEU A 28 -31.97 37.54 4.58
C LEU A 28 -30.53 38.06 4.49
N ILE A 29 -29.68 37.82 5.49
CA ILE A 29 -28.27 38.20 5.45
C ILE A 29 -27.56 37.37 4.38
N GLY A 30 -27.84 36.07 4.30
CA GLY A 30 -27.31 35.21 3.24
C GLY A 30 -27.76 35.65 1.84
N ILE A 31 -29.02 36.05 1.68
CA ILE A 31 -29.54 36.56 0.40
C ILE A 31 -28.90 37.90 0.04
N ALA A 32 -28.83 38.85 0.98
CA ALA A 32 -28.22 40.16 0.76
C ALA A 32 -26.73 40.05 0.41
N PHE A 33 -26.01 39.14 1.09
CA PHE A 33 -24.61 38.86 0.81
C PHE A 33 -24.37 38.32 -0.61
N LEU A 34 -25.32 37.56 -1.17
CA LEU A 34 -25.24 37.05 -2.55
C LEU A 34 -25.70 38.08 -3.60
N LEU A 35 -26.73 38.87 -3.28
CA LEU A 35 -27.24 39.90 -4.18
C LEU A 35 -26.27 41.09 -4.32
N GLY A 36 -25.53 41.43 -3.26
CA GLY A 36 -24.57 42.54 -3.27
C GLY A 36 -23.58 42.49 -4.44
N PRO A 37 -22.81 41.40 -4.60
CA PRO A 37 -21.92 41.20 -5.74
C PRO A 37 -22.60 41.30 -7.11
N ILE A 38 -23.79 40.72 -7.26
CA ILE A 38 -24.55 40.74 -8.51
C ILE A 38 -24.93 42.19 -8.85
N LEU A 39 -25.58 42.88 -7.92
CA LEU A 39 -26.02 44.27 -8.10
C LEU A 39 -24.85 45.21 -8.36
N TRP A 40 -23.70 44.98 -7.70
CA TRP A 40 -22.50 45.77 -7.93
C TRP A 40 -21.93 45.58 -9.34
N VAL A 41 -21.75 44.34 -9.78
CA VAL A 41 -21.28 44.02 -11.14
C VAL A 41 -22.26 44.56 -12.20
N THR A 42 -23.56 44.36 -12.01
CA THR A 42 -24.60 44.88 -12.92
C THR A 42 -24.55 46.40 -13.01
N ARG A 43 -24.39 47.11 -11.88
CA ARG A 43 -24.26 48.57 -11.87
C ARG A 43 -23.01 49.02 -12.64
N LEU A 44 -21.87 48.36 -12.45
CA LEU A 44 -20.64 48.68 -13.19
C LEU A 44 -20.84 48.47 -14.69
N ALA A 45 -21.40 47.33 -15.09
CA ALA A 45 -21.67 47.04 -16.50
C ALA A 45 -22.64 48.08 -17.13
N LEU A 46 -23.72 48.43 -16.42
CA LEU A 46 -24.70 49.42 -16.88
C LEU A 46 -24.06 50.81 -17.01
N SER A 47 -23.27 51.23 -16.02
CA SER A 47 -22.58 52.52 -16.06
C SER A 47 -21.63 52.64 -17.26
N ALA A 48 -21.01 51.54 -17.66
CA ALA A 48 -20.15 51.49 -18.84
C ALA A 48 -20.89 51.74 -20.15
N ALA A 49 -22.12 51.23 -20.23
CA ALA A 49 -22.98 51.39 -21.39
C ALA A 49 -23.54 52.81 -21.51
N THR A 50 -23.77 53.49 -20.38
CA THR A 50 -24.43 54.81 -20.34
C THR A 50 -23.47 56.01 -20.28
N ALA A 51 -22.21 55.82 -19.86
CA ALA A 51 -21.23 56.90 -19.72
C ALA A 51 -19.93 56.60 -20.48
N PRO A 52 -19.81 57.03 -21.75
CA PRO A 52 -18.58 56.88 -22.52
C PRO A 52 -17.46 57.73 -21.91
N GLY A 53 -16.44 57.11 -21.32
CA GLY A 53 -15.24 57.79 -20.81
C GLY A 53 -14.84 57.44 -19.37
N SER A 54 -15.73 56.85 -18.57
CA SER A 54 -15.32 56.25 -17.29
C SER A 54 -14.65 54.91 -17.56
N GLY A 55 -13.35 54.77 -17.27
CA GLY A 55 -12.68 53.48 -17.32
C GLY A 55 -13.43 52.48 -16.42
N LEU A 56 -13.85 51.34 -16.98
CA LEU A 56 -14.45 50.28 -16.17
C LEU A 56 -13.35 49.67 -15.30
N ALA A 57 -13.55 49.69 -14.00
CA ALA A 57 -12.63 49.06 -13.08
C ALA A 57 -12.93 47.55 -12.98
N TRP A 58 -12.73 46.82 -14.07
CA TRP A 58 -12.89 45.35 -14.12
C TRP A 58 -12.05 44.63 -13.06
N TRP A 59 -10.98 45.26 -12.58
CA TRP A 59 -10.12 44.76 -11.52
C TRP A 59 -10.71 44.94 -10.10
N HIS A 60 -11.68 45.84 -9.89
CA HIS A 60 -12.31 46.03 -8.56
C HIS A 60 -12.97 44.75 -8.04
N PRO A 61 -13.84 44.05 -8.81
CA PRO A 61 -14.45 42.81 -8.32
C PRO A 61 -13.42 41.68 -8.19
N LEU A 62 -12.35 41.68 -9.00
CA LEU A 62 -11.27 40.70 -8.93
C LEU A 62 -10.46 40.85 -7.63
N VAL A 63 -10.09 42.08 -7.26
CA VAL A 63 -9.42 42.36 -5.99
C VAL A 63 -10.33 42.05 -4.81
N ALA A 64 -11.62 42.40 -4.89
CA ALA A 64 -12.59 42.03 -3.85
C ALA A 64 -12.71 40.50 -3.70
N ALA A 65 -12.71 39.75 -4.81
CA ALA A 65 -12.68 38.30 -4.80
C ALA A 65 -11.40 37.76 -4.14
N LEU A 66 -10.23 38.31 -4.46
CA LEU A 66 -8.95 37.93 -3.82
C LEU A 66 -8.96 38.20 -2.32
N MET A 67 -9.44 39.37 -1.91
CA MET A 67 -9.52 39.78 -0.50
C MET A 67 -10.49 38.92 0.29
N LEU A 68 -11.60 38.46 -0.31
CA LEU A 68 -12.50 37.46 0.30
C LEU A 68 -11.79 36.12 0.55
N GLY A 69 -10.73 35.82 -0.20
CA GLY A 69 -9.94 34.61 -0.01
C GLY A 69 -9.11 34.58 1.27
N ILE A 70 -8.49 35.70 1.63
CA ILE A 70 -7.62 35.82 2.81
C ILE A 70 -8.32 35.35 4.10
N PRO A 71 -9.53 35.82 4.48
CA PRO A 71 -10.21 35.35 5.68
C PRO A 71 -10.66 33.89 5.58
N MET A 72 -10.88 33.34 4.38
CA MET A 72 -11.18 31.91 4.19
C MET A 72 -9.96 31.00 4.41
N SER A 73 -8.75 31.56 4.58
CA SER A 73 -7.56 30.80 4.97
C SER A 73 -7.49 30.50 6.48
N ILE A 74 -8.27 31.24 7.30
CA ILE A 74 -8.34 31.04 8.75
C ILE A 74 -9.48 30.04 9.05
N PRO A 75 -9.24 28.91 9.73
CA PRO A 75 -10.22 27.82 9.85
C PRO A 75 -11.56 28.28 10.41
N ILE A 76 -11.52 28.97 11.56
CA ILE A 76 -12.70 29.41 12.29
C ILE A 76 -13.54 30.40 11.46
N VAL A 77 -12.85 31.27 10.72
CA VAL A 77 -13.49 32.29 9.86
C VAL A 77 -14.07 31.66 8.59
N ALA A 78 -13.36 30.69 8.00
CA ALA A 78 -13.80 29.95 6.83
C ALA A 78 -15.15 29.26 7.07
N TRP A 79 -15.36 28.67 8.25
CA TRP A 79 -16.64 28.07 8.64
C TRP A 79 -17.80 29.07 8.65
N GLY A 80 -17.60 30.23 9.27
CA GLY A 80 -18.58 31.32 9.26
C GLY A 80 -18.88 31.74 7.82
N MET A 81 -17.84 31.95 7.01
CA MET A 81 -17.98 32.34 5.60
C MET A 81 -18.67 31.30 4.72
N MET A 82 -18.50 30.00 4.99
CA MET A 82 -19.24 28.93 4.30
C MET A 82 -20.74 28.98 4.61
N ALA A 83 -21.11 29.26 5.86
CA ALA A 83 -22.52 29.44 6.23
C ALA A 83 -23.17 30.61 5.48
N PHE A 84 -22.39 31.64 5.13
CA PHE A 84 -22.82 32.77 4.30
C PHE A 84 -22.63 32.57 2.79
N ARG A 85 -22.27 31.36 2.33
CA ARG A 85 -22.03 31.03 0.92
C ARG A 85 -21.01 31.97 0.25
N ALA A 86 -19.99 32.40 0.98
CA ALA A 86 -18.93 33.25 0.44
C ALA A 86 -18.25 32.74 -0.84
N PRO A 87 -18.04 31.42 -1.04
CA PRO A 87 -17.51 30.91 -2.32
C PRO A 87 -18.39 31.25 -3.52
N LEU A 88 -19.72 31.30 -3.34
CA LEU A 88 -20.65 31.65 -4.41
C LEU A 88 -20.56 33.14 -4.76
N ALA A 89 -20.55 34.02 -3.75
CA ALA A 89 -20.33 35.45 -3.93
C ALA A 89 -19.00 35.73 -4.66
N GLN A 90 -17.97 34.96 -4.32
CA GLN A 90 -16.67 35.09 -4.94
C GLN A 90 -16.66 34.64 -6.41
N GLY A 91 -17.28 33.51 -6.73
CA GLY A 91 -17.45 33.05 -8.10
C GLY A 91 -18.19 34.09 -8.97
N VAL A 92 -19.20 34.75 -8.41
CA VAL A 92 -19.91 35.85 -9.07
C VAL A 92 -18.99 37.05 -9.35
N LEU A 93 -18.14 37.45 -8.40
CA LEU A 93 -17.20 38.56 -8.59
C LEU A 93 -16.15 38.26 -9.67
N ILE A 94 -15.64 37.03 -9.72
CA ILE A 94 -14.67 36.61 -10.76
C ILE A 94 -15.34 36.60 -12.13
N ALA A 95 -16.52 35.99 -12.25
CA ALA A 95 -17.30 35.98 -13.50
C ALA A 95 -17.66 37.40 -13.94
N GLY A 96 -18.04 38.26 -12.99
CA GLY A 96 -18.28 39.67 -13.23
C GLY A 96 -17.05 40.42 -13.72
N SER A 97 -15.87 40.13 -13.17
CA SER A 97 -14.61 40.70 -13.64
C SER A 97 -14.30 40.30 -15.08
N MET A 98 -14.50 39.02 -15.42
CA MET A 98 -14.32 38.54 -16.80
C MET A 98 -15.30 39.21 -17.76
N LEU A 99 -16.57 39.37 -17.37
CA LEU A 99 -17.57 40.08 -18.17
C LEU A 99 -17.18 41.55 -18.40
N LEU A 100 -16.80 42.26 -17.33
CA LEU A 100 -16.39 43.67 -17.41
C LEU A 100 -15.14 43.84 -18.27
N LEU A 101 -14.17 42.93 -18.16
CA LEU A 101 -12.97 42.90 -19.00
C LEU A 101 -13.33 42.68 -20.48
N THR A 102 -14.27 41.78 -20.77
CA THR A 102 -14.78 41.59 -22.14
C THR A 102 -15.41 42.87 -22.69
N ILE A 103 -16.20 43.58 -21.89
CA ILE A 103 -16.80 44.86 -22.28
C ILE A 103 -15.70 45.90 -22.56
N ASP A 104 -14.69 46.02 -21.70
CA ASP A 104 -13.59 46.96 -21.90
C ASP A 104 -12.78 46.71 -23.17
N VAL A 105 -12.50 45.43 -23.47
CA VAL A 105 -11.82 45.06 -24.71
C VAL A 105 -12.71 45.39 -25.92
N ALA A 106 -14.01 45.08 -25.86
CA ALA A 106 -14.96 45.38 -26.93
C ALA A 106 -15.12 46.89 -27.19
N MET A 107 -15.01 47.72 -26.14
CA MET A 107 -15.05 49.17 -26.23
C MET A 107 -13.69 49.81 -26.58
N GLY A 108 -12.64 49.01 -26.81
CA GLY A 108 -11.30 49.51 -27.16
C GLY A 108 -10.56 50.22 -26.02
N ARG A 109 -10.99 50.03 -24.77
CA ARG A 109 -10.40 50.66 -23.57
C ARG A 109 -9.18 49.90 -23.04
N VAL A 110 -9.10 48.61 -23.37
CA VAL A 110 -8.00 47.70 -22.98
C VAL A 110 -7.48 46.99 -24.24
N ALA A 111 -6.19 46.62 -24.24
CA ALA A 111 -5.57 45.97 -25.38
C ALA A 111 -6.26 44.63 -25.74
N PRO A 112 -6.45 44.30 -27.04
CA PRO A 112 -7.23 43.13 -27.48
C PRO A 112 -6.76 41.78 -26.92
N TRP A 113 -5.47 41.63 -26.65
CA TRP A 113 -4.91 40.37 -26.13
C TRP A 113 -5.45 40.00 -24.74
N TRP A 114 -5.98 40.97 -23.97
CA TRP A 114 -6.65 40.69 -22.70
C TRP A 114 -7.92 39.85 -22.85
N ALA A 115 -8.53 39.78 -24.04
CA ALA A 115 -9.65 38.87 -24.32
C ALA A 115 -9.28 37.38 -24.16
N ALA A 116 -7.99 37.03 -24.15
CA ALA A 116 -7.53 35.68 -23.90
C ALA A 116 -8.00 35.13 -22.53
N LEU A 117 -8.09 36.00 -21.49
CA LEU A 117 -8.53 35.60 -20.16
C LEU A 117 -10.01 35.17 -20.10
N PRO A 118 -11.00 35.99 -20.51
CA PRO A 118 -12.39 35.57 -20.52
C PRO A 118 -12.65 34.43 -21.52
N ALA A 119 -11.96 34.42 -22.68
CA ALA A 119 -12.06 33.31 -23.63
C ALA A 119 -11.56 31.99 -23.03
N GLY A 120 -10.42 32.00 -22.34
CA GLY A 120 -9.89 30.86 -21.61
C GLY A 120 -10.82 30.39 -20.49
N PHE A 121 -11.42 31.32 -19.74
CA PHE A 121 -12.39 31.01 -18.69
C PHE A 121 -13.61 30.26 -19.23
N VAL A 122 -14.20 30.73 -20.34
CA VAL A 122 -15.35 30.09 -20.99
C VAL A 122 -14.97 28.74 -21.59
N LEU A 123 -13.81 28.65 -22.26
CA LEU A 123 -13.33 27.40 -22.86
C LEU A 123 -13.13 26.32 -21.78
N LEU A 124 -12.50 26.67 -20.65
CA LEU A 124 -12.33 25.74 -19.53
C LEU A 124 -13.67 25.27 -18.96
N TYR A 125 -14.62 26.18 -18.79
CA TYR A 125 -15.98 25.82 -18.35
C TYR A 125 -16.65 24.85 -19.34
N ALA A 126 -16.55 25.12 -20.64
CA ALA A 126 -17.13 24.25 -21.67
C ALA A 126 -16.47 22.87 -21.70
N VAL A 127 -15.14 22.80 -21.63
CA VAL A 127 -14.37 21.54 -21.55
C VAL A 127 -14.80 20.72 -20.33
N GLN A 128 -15.03 21.34 -19.18
CA GLN A 128 -15.48 20.64 -17.98
C GLN A 128 -16.93 20.18 -18.09
N ARG A 129 -17.84 21.11 -18.43
CA ARG A 129 -19.29 20.84 -18.38
C ARG A 129 -19.75 19.91 -19.47
N ILE A 130 -19.10 19.94 -20.63
CA ILE A 130 -19.43 19.12 -21.79
C ILE A 130 -18.46 17.95 -21.87
N GLY A 131 -17.15 18.21 -21.94
CA GLY A 131 -16.12 17.19 -22.10
C GLY A 131 -15.98 16.28 -20.88
N GLY A 132 -15.91 16.85 -19.67
CA GLY A 132 -15.84 16.09 -18.42
C GLY A 132 -17.06 15.20 -18.20
N LYS A 133 -18.27 15.73 -18.41
CA LYS A 133 -19.52 14.95 -18.30
C LYS A 133 -19.61 13.84 -19.32
N ARG A 134 -19.28 14.13 -20.58
CA ARG A 134 -19.27 13.13 -21.64
C ARG A 134 -18.26 12.02 -21.31
N LYS A 135 -17.04 12.38 -20.94
CA LYS A 135 -16.03 11.40 -20.55
C LYS A 135 -16.45 10.55 -19.36
N LEU A 136 -17.08 11.16 -18.36
CA LEU A 136 -17.61 10.43 -17.21
C LEU A 136 -18.73 9.45 -17.60
N ALA A 137 -19.63 9.87 -18.51
CA ALA A 137 -20.67 9.01 -19.05
C ALA A 137 -20.09 7.86 -19.86
N ASP A 138 -19.07 8.12 -20.70
CA ASP A 138 -18.37 7.09 -21.48
C ASP A 138 -17.68 6.08 -20.57
N LEU A 139 -17.00 6.53 -19.51
CA LEU A 139 -16.37 5.65 -18.53
C LEU A 139 -17.40 4.80 -17.78
N ARG A 140 -18.56 5.39 -17.44
CA ARG A 140 -19.65 4.68 -16.78
C ARG A 140 -20.27 3.63 -17.71
N ALA A 141 -20.55 3.98 -18.95
CA ALA A 141 -21.06 3.05 -19.95
C ALA A 141 -20.08 1.90 -20.20
N ALA A 142 -18.77 2.19 -20.31
CA ALA A 142 -17.74 1.17 -20.44
C ALA A 142 -17.73 0.22 -19.22
N ALA A 143 -17.79 0.76 -18.01
CA ALA A 143 -17.84 -0.05 -16.78
C ALA A 143 -19.12 -0.88 -16.66
N ASP A 144 -20.28 -0.34 -17.05
CA ASP A 144 -21.57 -1.03 -17.01
C ASP A 144 -21.67 -2.13 -18.09
N SER A 145 -20.97 -1.95 -19.22
CA SER A 145 -20.89 -2.94 -20.31
C SER A 145 -19.85 -4.04 -20.09
N TRP A 146 -19.04 -3.95 -19.04
CA TRP A 146 -17.96 -4.90 -18.80
C TRP A 146 -18.50 -6.29 -18.43
N SER A 147 -18.00 -7.32 -19.11
CA SER A 147 -18.29 -8.72 -18.81
C SER A 147 -17.01 -9.47 -18.40
N PRO A 148 -17.10 -10.42 -17.45
CA PRO A 148 -15.97 -11.28 -17.12
C PRO A 148 -15.56 -12.16 -18.31
N VAL A 149 -14.29 -12.54 -18.38
CA VAL A 149 -13.67 -13.32 -19.46
C VAL A 149 -13.35 -14.72 -18.97
N ASP A 150 -13.69 -15.75 -19.74
CA ASP A 150 -13.23 -17.10 -19.45
C ASP A 150 -11.75 -17.22 -19.84
N PRO A 151 -10.83 -17.50 -18.89
CA PRO A 151 -9.43 -17.67 -19.25
C PRO A 151 -9.16 -18.95 -20.06
N GLY A 152 -10.10 -19.90 -20.13
CA GLY A 152 -9.84 -21.21 -20.72
C GLY A 152 -8.61 -21.84 -20.07
N ASP A 153 -7.70 -22.41 -20.87
CA ASP A 153 -6.43 -23.00 -20.43
C ASP A 153 -5.24 -22.02 -20.41
N ALA A 154 -5.46 -20.74 -20.71
CA ALA A 154 -4.39 -19.76 -20.75
C ALA A 154 -3.83 -19.47 -19.34
N THR A 155 -2.51 -19.23 -19.27
CA THR A 155 -1.92 -18.69 -18.03
C THR A 155 -2.41 -17.27 -17.82
N VAL A 156 -2.91 -16.95 -16.62
CA VAL A 156 -3.21 -15.57 -16.27
C VAL A 156 -1.96 -14.91 -15.69
N ILE A 157 -1.44 -13.91 -16.39
CA ILE A 157 -0.26 -13.13 -15.99
C ILE A 157 -0.76 -11.87 -15.29
N VAL A 158 -0.47 -11.74 -14.00
CA VAL A 158 -0.90 -10.62 -13.16
C VAL A 158 0.27 -9.65 -12.96
N THR A 159 0.11 -8.41 -13.41
CA THR A 159 1.14 -7.35 -13.33
C THR A 159 0.59 -6.03 -12.78
N GLY A 160 1.43 -5.17 -12.16
CA GLY A 160 1.02 -3.81 -11.73
C GLY A 160 1.41 -3.40 -10.31
N GLU A 161 0.99 -2.19 -9.90
CA GLU A 161 1.52 -1.49 -8.70
C GLU A 161 1.12 -2.11 -7.33
N VAL A 162 0.11 -2.99 -7.25
CA VAL A 162 -0.49 -3.40 -5.95
C VAL A 162 -0.82 -4.90 -5.87
N HIS A 163 -0.10 -5.74 -6.58
CA HIS A 163 -0.33 -7.18 -6.49
C HIS A 163 0.39 -7.76 -5.28
N THR A 164 -0.14 -8.82 -4.69
CA THR A 164 0.54 -9.62 -3.66
C THR A 164 0.35 -11.09 -4.01
N ALA A 165 1.26 -11.96 -3.60
CA ALA A 165 1.07 -13.41 -3.75
C ALA A 165 -0.26 -13.87 -3.13
N SER A 166 -0.72 -13.21 -2.07
CA SER A 166 -2.05 -13.44 -1.48
C SER A 166 -3.19 -13.13 -2.45
N LYS A 167 -3.12 -12.03 -3.21
CA LYS A 167 -4.14 -11.67 -4.21
C LYS A 167 -4.16 -12.66 -5.39
N ALA A 168 -2.99 -13.11 -5.84
CA ALA A 168 -2.89 -14.13 -6.88
C ALA A 168 -3.45 -15.49 -6.41
N ARG A 169 -3.27 -15.85 -5.13
CA ARG A 169 -3.94 -17.03 -4.53
C ARG A 169 -5.45 -16.86 -4.44
N THR A 170 -5.95 -15.70 -4.02
CA THR A 170 -7.39 -15.42 -4.04
C THR A 170 -7.96 -15.51 -5.45
N LEU A 171 -7.21 -15.08 -6.47
CA LEU A 171 -7.59 -15.23 -7.87
C LEU A 171 -7.77 -16.71 -8.25
N ILE A 172 -6.80 -17.55 -7.96
CA ILE A 172 -6.88 -19.00 -8.16
C ILE A 172 -8.11 -19.59 -7.47
N ASP A 173 -8.35 -19.20 -6.22
CA ASP A 173 -9.42 -19.76 -5.39
C ASP A 173 -10.82 -19.33 -5.85
N SER A 174 -11.00 -18.04 -6.14
CA SER A 174 -12.31 -17.43 -6.37
C SER A 174 -12.77 -17.47 -7.82
N ALA A 175 -11.83 -17.46 -8.77
CA ALA A 175 -12.13 -17.59 -10.20
C ALA A 175 -11.82 -18.98 -10.76
N ASP A 176 -11.37 -19.91 -9.91
CA ASP A 176 -11.02 -21.28 -10.29
C ASP A 176 -10.01 -21.38 -11.44
N ILE A 177 -8.92 -20.62 -11.32
CA ILE A 177 -7.87 -20.53 -12.35
C ILE A 177 -6.77 -21.55 -12.04
N ALA A 178 -6.42 -22.38 -13.02
CA ALA A 178 -5.42 -23.45 -12.85
C ALA A 178 -4.01 -22.90 -12.63
N ARG A 179 -3.62 -21.86 -13.37
CA ARG A 179 -2.26 -21.32 -13.40
C ARG A 179 -2.23 -19.79 -13.43
N VAL A 180 -1.51 -19.20 -12.49
CA VAL A 180 -1.32 -17.75 -12.39
C VAL A 180 0.16 -17.44 -12.26
N LEU A 181 0.65 -16.53 -13.11
CA LEU A 181 1.99 -15.95 -13.02
C LEU A 181 1.89 -14.55 -12.40
N SER A 182 2.63 -14.29 -11.31
CA SER A 182 2.66 -12.97 -10.67
C SER A 182 3.98 -12.25 -10.96
N LEU A 183 3.94 -11.10 -11.65
CA LEU A 183 5.13 -10.35 -12.09
C LEU A 183 5.15 -8.89 -11.59
N PRO A 184 6.34 -8.42 -11.17
CA PRO A 184 6.98 -8.92 -9.96
C PRO A 184 6.05 -8.67 -8.75
N GLY A 185 5.73 -9.72 -8.01
CA GLY A 185 4.98 -9.56 -6.75
C GLY A 185 5.83 -8.88 -5.67
N PRO A 186 5.23 -8.42 -4.54
CA PRO A 186 6.00 -8.05 -3.37
C PRO A 186 6.76 -9.30 -2.91
N PRO A 187 7.99 -9.13 -2.41
CA PRO A 187 8.78 -10.25 -1.93
C PRO A 187 7.96 -11.01 -0.90
N LEU A 188 7.83 -12.32 -1.10
CA LEU A 188 7.38 -13.18 -0.02
C LEU A 188 8.37 -13.05 1.14
N ARG A 189 7.88 -13.27 2.36
CA ARG A 189 8.73 -13.24 3.55
C ARG A 189 9.90 -14.22 3.34
N GLY A 190 11.12 -13.70 3.24
CA GLY A 190 12.34 -14.47 3.01
C GLY A 190 12.91 -14.44 1.58
N GLN A 191 12.14 -14.03 0.56
CA GLN A 191 12.63 -13.96 -0.83
C GLN A 191 12.85 -12.51 -1.27
N ARG A 192 14.07 -12.00 -1.12
CA ARG A 192 14.51 -10.73 -1.72
C ARG A 192 15.66 -11.01 -2.69
N PRO A 193 15.64 -10.47 -3.93
CA PRO A 193 14.66 -9.52 -4.50
C PRO A 193 13.29 -10.15 -4.86
N ALA A 194 12.32 -9.30 -5.20
CA ALA A 194 11.01 -9.70 -5.72
C ALA A 194 11.17 -10.47 -7.03
N GLN A 195 11.15 -11.79 -6.97
CA GLN A 195 11.22 -12.64 -8.14
C GLN A 195 9.81 -12.97 -8.66
N PRO A 196 9.67 -13.16 -9.99
CA PRO A 196 8.53 -13.82 -10.59
C PRO A 196 8.20 -15.15 -9.92
N VAL A 197 6.92 -15.38 -9.63
CA VAL A 197 6.46 -16.62 -9.00
C VAL A 197 5.28 -17.17 -9.79
N MET A 198 5.37 -18.47 -10.10
CA MET A 198 4.29 -19.23 -10.71
C MET A 198 3.50 -19.96 -9.62
N LEU A 199 2.18 -19.81 -9.66
CA LEU A 199 1.23 -20.46 -8.77
C LEU A 199 0.39 -21.46 -9.57
N HIS A 200 0.34 -22.70 -9.10
CA HIS A 200 -0.43 -23.78 -9.69
C HIS A 200 -1.44 -24.31 -8.68
N ARG A 201 -2.71 -24.39 -9.07
CA ARG A 201 -3.72 -25.11 -8.30
C ARG A 201 -3.57 -26.61 -8.56
N LEU A 202 -3.36 -27.39 -7.50
CA LEU A 202 -3.27 -28.84 -7.58
C LEU A 202 -4.51 -29.52 -6.99
N SER A 203 -4.84 -30.72 -7.45
CA SER A 203 -5.82 -31.56 -6.74
C SER A 203 -5.26 -32.03 -5.39
N ALA A 204 -6.16 -32.47 -4.51
CA ALA A 204 -5.77 -33.13 -3.27
C ALA A 204 -4.90 -34.39 -3.53
N GLU A 205 -5.18 -35.12 -4.61
CA GLU A 205 -4.42 -36.30 -5.01
C GLU A 205 -3.04 -35.93 -5.58
N GLY A 206 -2.96 -34.93 -6.47
CA GLY A 206 -1.70 -34.41 -6.99
C GLY A 206 -0.80 -33.85 -5.90
N MET A 207 -1.37 -33.14 -4.93
CA MET A 207 -0.64 -32.68 -3.74
C MET A 207 -0.10 -33.85 -2.91
N THR A 208 -0.92 -34.88 -2.67
CA THR A 208 -0.51 -36.09 -1.94
C THR A 208 0.64 -36.81 -2.66
N ARG A 209 0.52 -37.01 -3.99
CA ARG A 209 1.57 -37.63 -4.82
C ARG A 209 2.88 -36.82 -4.77
N LEU A 210 2.80 -35.51 -4.93
CA LEU A 210 3.97 -34.63 -4.89
C LEU A 210 4.67 -34.69 -3.53
N ARG A 211 3.92 -34.70 -2.43
CA ARG A 211 4.50 -34.81 -1.08
C ARG A 211 5.10 -36.16 -0.78
N ALA A 212 4.47 -37.24 -1.21
CA ALA A 212 5.02 -38.57 -1.07
C ALA A 212 6.38 -38.67 -1.80
N ALA A 213 6.47 -38.11 -3.01
CA ALA A 213 7.71 -38.07 -3.79
C ALA A 213 8.80 -37.19 -3.13
N CYS A 214 8.41 -36.02 -2.62
CA CYS A 214 9.34 -35.04 -2.05
C CYS A 214 9.59 -35.20 -0.55
N LYS A 215 8.93 -36.13 0.16
CA LYS A 215 9.01 -36.30 1.63
C LYS A 215 8.86 -34.98 2.41
N ASP A 216 7.86 -34.17 2.03
CA ASP A 216 7.58 -32.83 2.58
C ASP A 216 8.73 -31.79 2.49
N VAL A 217 9.81 -32.10 1.77
CA VAL A 217 10.91 -31.17 1.48
C VAL A 217 10.81 -30.75 0.02
N GLY A 218 10.40 -29.51 -0.23
CA GLY A 218 10.33 -28.95 -1.58
C GLY A 218 11.71 -28.70 -2.19
N PRO A 219 11.86 -28.76 -3.52
CA PRO A 219 13.07 -28.30 -4.20
C PRO A 219 13.39 -26.84 -3.92
N ALA A 220 14.59 -26.43 -4.31
CA ALA A 220 15.06 -25.08 -4.08
C ALA A 220 14.13 -24.00 -4.65
N GLY A 221 13.56 -23.17 -3.77
CA GLY A 221 12.69 -22.03 -4.13
C GLY A 221 11.21 -22.40 -4.27
N TRP A 222 10.89 -23.69 -4.20
CA TRP A 222 9.53 -24.21 -4.27
C TRP A 222 8.90 -24.22 -2.88
N HIS A 223 7.63 -23.84 -2.79
CA HIS A 223 6.86 -23.87 -1.55
C HIS A 223 5.69 -24.83 -1.69
N LEU A 224 5.78 -25.95 -0.96
CA LEU A 224 4.67 -26.89 -0.79
C LEU A 224 3.73 -26.34 0.30
N PRO A 225 2.43 -26.16 0.01
CA PRO A 225 1.47 -25.74 1.03
C PRO A 225 1.39 -26.79 2.14
N ARG A 226 0.86 -26.42 3.33
CA ARG A 226 0.65 -27.36 4.44
C ARG A 226 -0.47 -28.37 4.12
N ALA A 227 -0.53 -29.51 4.82
CA ALA A 227 -1.53 -30.57 4.56
C ALA A 227 -2.97 -30.09 4.72
N ASP A 228 -3.15 -29.20 5.68
CA ASP A 228 -4.37 -28.51 6.05
C ASP A 228 -4.63 -27.22 5.23
N ALA A 229 -3.68 -26.79 4.41
CA ALA A 229 -3.80 -25.59 3.60
C ALA A 229 -4.30 -25.91 2.18
N LYS A 230 -4.84 -24.89 1.51
CA LYS A 230 -5.28 -25.00 0.11
C LYS A 230 -4.12 -25.48 -0.79
N PRO A 231 -4.38 -26.39 -1.75
CA PRO A 231 -3.35 -27.06 -2.53
C PRO A 231 -2.78 -26.17 -3.66
N VAL A 232 -2.24 -25.01 -3.30
CA VAL A 232 -1.55 -24.13 -4.26
C VAL A 232 -0.05 -24.38 -4.19
N LEU A 233 0.48 -25.02 -5.24
CA LEU A 233 1.91 -25.17 -5.44
C LEU A 233 2.50 -23.84 -5.90
N GLN A 234 3.62 -23.46 -5.31
CA GLN A 234 4.33 -22.24 -5.67
C GLN A 234 5.76 -22.58 -6.06
N ARG A 235 6.22 -22.08 -7.21
CA ARG A 235 7.59 -22.26 -7.70
C ARG A 235 8.17 -20.97 -8.30
N PRO A 236 9.51 -20.85 -8.37
CA PRO A 236 10.16 -19.82 -9.17
C PRO A 236 9.66 -19.91 -10.63
N ALA A 237 9.39 -18.76 -11.24
CA ALA A 237 9.03 -18.73 -12.65
C ALA A 237 10.32 -18.65 -13.49
N ASP A 238 10.91 -19.82 -13.74
CA ASP A 238 12.14 -19.95 -14.53
C ASP A 238 11.86 -19.89 -16.05
N ASP A 239 10.61 -20.14 -16.45
CA ASP A 239 10.13 -20.04 -17.84
C ASP A 239 8.92 -19.09 -17.90
N GLU A 240 9.05 -17.96 -18.62
CA GLU A 240 7.89 -17.13 -18.96
C GLU A 240 7.02 -17.89 -19.98
N PRO A 241 5.71 -18.07 -19.73
CA PRO A 241 4.85 -18.75 -20.68
C PRO A 241 4.81 -17.96 -22.00
N VAL A 242 5.00 -18.67 -23.11
CA VAL A 242 5.04 -18.11 -24.47
C VAL A 242 3.72 -17.38 -24.83
N GLU A 243 2.60 -17.80 -24.25
CA GLU A 243 1.27 -17.20 -24.44
C GLU A 243 0.48 -17.16 -23.13
N GLY A 244 -0.26 -16.07 -22.88
CA GLY A 244 -1.08 -15.91 -21.69
C GLY A 244 -1.95 -14.65 -21.69
N LEU A 245 -2.99 -14.65 -20.84
CA LEU A 245 -3.87 -13.52 -20.60
C LEU A 245 -3.22 -12.57 -19.61
N THR A 246 -2.87 -11.36 -20.04
CA THR A 246 -2.21 -10.39 -19.15
C THR A 246 -3.23 -9.48 -18.50
N ALA A 247 -3.35 -9.54 -17.17
CA ALA A 247 -4.16 -8.64 -16.35
C ALA A 247 -3.26 -7.62 -15.65
N THR A 248 -3.46 -6.33 -15.95
CA THR A 248 -2.64 -5.23 -15.40
C THR A 248 -3.50 -4.28 -14.58
N ILE A 249 -3.11 -3.95 -13.34
CA ILE A 249 -3.74 -2.87 -12.56
C ILE A 249 -2.80 -1.66 -12.48
N ALA A 250 -3.30 -0.50 -12.90
CA ALA A 250 -2.60 0.78 -12.81
C ALA A 250 -3.52 1.89 -12.28
N ARG A 251 -2.95 3.02 -11.86
CA ARG A 251 -3.74 4.23 -11.60
C ARG A 251 -4.20 4.83 -12.93
N TYR A 252 -5.48 5.17 -13.02
CA TYR A 252 -6.01 5.89 -14.17
C TYR A 252 -5.80 7.39 -13.98
N ARG A 253 -5.29 8.06 -15.03
CA ARG A 253 -5.14 9.52 -15.07
C ARG A 253 -5.81 10.06 -16.32
N SER A 254 -6.63 11.09 -16.15
CA SER A 254 -7.21 11.87 -17.24
C SER A 254 -7.21 13.35 -16.87
N LEU A 255 -7.14 14.20 -17.88
CA LEU A 255 -7.23 15.66 -17.73
C LEU A 255 -8.66 16.14 -17.49
N LEU A 256 -9.67 15.29 -17.77
CA LEU A 256 -11.10 15.64 -17.70
C LEU A 256 -11.80 15.00 -16.49
N VAL A 257 -11.27 13.89 -16.00
CA VAL A 257 -11.84 13.12 -14.89
C VAL A 257 -10.70 12.65 -14.00
N GLY A 258 -10.81 12.88 -12.70
CA GLY A 258 -9.85 12.40 -11.71
C GLY A 258 -10.53 11.81 -10.49
N GLY A 259 -9.77 11.70 -9.40
CA GLY A 259 -10.14 10.95 -8.20
C GLY A 259 -9.33 9.68 -8.01
N TYR A 260 -9.79 8.81 -7.11
CA TYR A 260 -9.17 7.53 -6.85
C TYR A 260 -9.66 6.53 -7.90
N LEU A 261 -9.05 6.62 -9.08
CA LEU A 261 -9.40 5.80 -10.23
C LEU A 261 -8.30 4.81 -10.55
N HIS A 262 -8.74 3.59 -10.82
CA HIS A 262 -7.89 2.50 -11.25
C HIS A 262 -8.27 2.10 -12.66
N ARG A 263 -7.26 1.83 -13.48
CA ARG A 263 -7.38 1.22 -14.80
C ARG A 263 -6.97 -0.23 -14.65
N LEU A 264 -7.77 -1.11 -15.22
CA LEU A 264 -7.41 -2.50 -15.43
C LEU A 264 -7.51 -2.77 -16.91
N SER A 265 -6.43 -3.31 -17.44
CA SER A 265 -6.37 -3.86 -18.78
C SER A 265 -6.24 -5.38 -18.71
N LEU A 266 -7.01 -6.04 -19.58
CA LEU A 266 -6.85 -7.44 -19.92
C LEU A 266 -6.41 -7.51 -21.38
N THR A 267 -5.23 -8.05 -21.64
CA THR A 267 -4.74 -8.28 -23.00
C THR A 267 -4.83 -9.77 -23.28
N ASP A 268 -5.71 -10.12 -24.22
CA ASP A 268 -5.68 -11.40 -24.93
C ASP A 268 -5.00 -11.16 -26.29
N GLY A 269 -4.36 -12.16 -26.90
CA GLY A 269 -3.65 -11.98 -28.18
C GLY A 269 -4.51 -11.39 -29.32
N ALA A 270 -5.83 -11.23 -29.14
CA ALA A 270 -6.76 -10.62 -30.08
C ALA A 270 -7.08 -9.14 -29.77
N GLY A 271 -6.80 -8.62 -28.57
CA GLY A 271 -6.97 -7.21 -28.23
C GLY A 271 -6.88 -6.85 -26.74
N GLU A 272 -6.85 -5.54 -26.46
CA GLU A 272 -6.87 -5.00 -25.09
C GLU A 272 -8.30 -4.64 -24.68
N ARG A 273 -8.81 -5.26 -23.61
CA ARG A 273 -10.06 -4.86 -22.93
C ARG A 273 -9.73 -4.04 -21.69
N VAL A 274 -10.33 -2.86 -21.56
CA VAL A 274 -10.04 -1.93 -20.45
C VAL A 274 -11.29 -1.59 -19.67
N VAL A 275 -11.19 -1.64 -18.34
CA VAL A 275 -12.20 -1.10 -17.41
C VAL A 275 -11.56 -0.09 -16.46
N VAL A 276 -12.29 0.98 -16.18
CA VAL A 276 -11.91 2.01 -15.21
C VAL A 276 -12.96 2.02 -14.10
N TRP A 277 -12.51 1.97 -12.84
CA TRP A 277 -13.40 1.99 -11.68
C TRP A 277 -12.86 2.88 -10.56
N GLY A 278 -13.72 3.13 -9.58
CA GLY A 278 -13.40 3.87 -8.37
C GLY A 278 -14.26 5.13 -8.20
N HIS A 279 -13.72 6.12 -7.50
CA HIS A 279 -14.43 7.36 -7.21
C HIS A 279 -13.98 8.43 -8.20
N ALA A 280 -14.86 8.73 -9.16
CA ALA A 280 -14.62 9.74 -10.18
C ALA A 280 -15.19 11.09 -9.78
N HIS A 281 -14.48 12.15 -10.14
CA HIS A 281 -15.01 13.50 -10.23
C HIS A 281 -14.42 14.18 -11.47
N ILE A 282 -15.14 15.16 -12.02
CA ILE A 282 -14.64 15.93 -13.15
C ILE A 282 -13.46 16.78 -12.67
N VAL A 283 -12.30 16.65 -13.35
CA VAL A 283 -11.06 17.38 -13.04
C VAL A 283 -10.74 18.34 -14.17
N ALA A 284 -10.17 19.49 -13.83
CA ALA A 284 -9.75 20.52 -14.78
C ALA A 284 -8.31 20.30 -15.26
N PRO A 285 -7.99 20.57 -16.54
CA PRO A 285 -6.63 20.85 -16.96
C PRO A 285 -6.34 22.34 -16.75
N VAL A 286 -5.50 22.64 -15.75
CA VAL A 286 -4.89 23.96 -15.45
C VAL A 286 -5.88 25.09 -15.08
N PRO A 287 -5.78 25.68 -13.89
CA PRO A 287 -6.67 26.75 -13.48
C PRO A 287 -6.19 28.14 -13.90
N ILE A 288 -7.14 29.02 -14.26
CA ILE A 288 -6.87 30.45 -14.51
C ILE A 288 -7.01 31.29 -13.21
N PHE A 289 -7.72 30.82 -12.18
CA PHE A 289 -7.79 31.50 -10.87
C PHE A 289 -8.26 30.58 -9.73
N THR A 290 -7.73 30.77 -8.51
CA THR A 290 -7.87 29.90 -7.32
C THR A 290 -8.37 30.70 -6.13
N VAL A 291 -9.45 30.31 -5.44
CA VAL A 291 -9.65 30.73 -4.03
C VAL A 291 -10.40 29.66 -3.19
N PHE A 292 -9.85 29.48 -1.99
CA PHE A 292 -9.94 28.51 -0.89
C PHE A 292 -11.20 27.63 -0.65
N HIS A 293 -10.93 26.38 -0.23
CA HIS A 293 -11.82 25.53 0.57
C HIS A 293 -11.00 24.72 1.60
N TRP A 294 -11.50 24.56 2.82
CA TRP A 294 -10.94 23.72 3.90
C TRP A 294 -12.03 22.76 4.40
N THR A 295 -11.70 21.54 4.85
CA THR A 295 -12.05 20.97 6.20
C THR A 295 -11.32 19.63 6.42
N ALA A 296 -10.81 19.22 7.59
CA ALA A 296 -11.29 19.36 8.97
C ALA A 296 -10.15 19.40 10.02
N ILE A 297 -10.49 19.76 11.27
CA ILE A 297 -9.63 19.69 12.47
C ILE A 297 -9.37 18.22 12.90
N PHE A 298 -10.16 17.27 12.38
CA PHE A 298 -10.10 15.85 12.74
C PHE A 298 -9.62 14.98 11.55
N GLY A 299 -8.30 14.97 11.30
CA GLY A 299 -7.61 13.85 10.64
C GLY A 299 -7.80 13.62 9.12
N GLY A 300 -8.43 14.51 8.37
CA GLY A 300 -8.49 14.43 6.90
C GLY A 300 -7.24 14.99 6.21
N LYS A 301 -6.88 14.50 5.01
CA LYS A 301 -5.79 15.07 4.20
C LYS A 301 -6.15 16.47 3.71
N SER A 302 -5.27 17.43 3.97
CA SER A 302 -5.37 18.81 3.48
C SER A 302 -4.93 18.87 2.02
N GLU A 303 -5.85 19.11 1.09
CA GLU A 303 -5.54 19.22 -0.34
C GLU A 303 -6.03 20.56 -0.92
N TRP A 304 -5.19 21.17 -1.76
CA TRP A 304 -5.49 22.40 -2.48
C TRP A 304 -6.29 22.06 -3.74
N HIS A 305 -7.49 22.60 -3.88
CA HIS A 305 -8.28 22.41 -5.11
C HIS A 305 -8.51 23.73 -5.84
N ILE A 306 -8.41 23.66 -7.16
CA ILE A 306 -8.52 24.80 -8.05
C ILE A 306 -9.56 24.52 -9.13
N GLY A 307 -10.68 25.27 -9.18
CA GLY A 307 -11.68 25.15 -10.25
C GLY A 307 -13.13 25.37 -9.82
N PHE A 308 -14.05 25.10 -10.75
CA PHE A 308 -15.49 25.04 -10.50
C PHE A 308 -15.79 23.93 -9.48
N ALA A 309 -16.85 24.09 -8.67
CA ALA A 309 -17.22 23.11 -7.66
C ALA A 309 -17.23 21.71 -8.28
N PRO A 310 -16.46 20.75 -7.75
CA PRO A 310 -16.48 19.39 -8.28
C PRO A 310 -17.93 18.90 -8.24
N ASP A 311 -18.44 18.42 -9.38
CA ASP A 311 -19.69 17.68 -9.38
C ASP A 311 -19.55 16.53 -8.35
N LYS A 312 -20.65 16.17 -7.67
CA LYS A 312 -20.66 15.09 -6.67
C LYS A 312 -19.87 13.89 -7.18
N THR A 313 -19.00 13.34 -6.34
CA THR A 313 -18.23 12.15 -6.69
C THR A 313 -19.18 11.07 -7.20
N VAL A 314 -18.94 10.62 -8.42
CA VAL A 314 -19.71 9.56 -9.06
C VAL A 314 -18.91 8.29 -8.94
N ARG A 315 -19.55 7.25 -8.43
CA ARG A 315 -18.96 5.93 -8.38
C ARG A 315 -18.98 5.32 -9.77
N LEU A 316 -17.81 4.89 -10.24
CA LEU A 316 -17.65 4.14 -11.48
C LEU A 316 -17.57 2.66 -11.16
N GLY A 317 -18.40 1.89 -11.88
CA GLY A 317 -18.52 0.45 -11.74
C GLY A 317 -19.53 0.00 -10.68
N PRO A 318 -20.01 -1.24 -10.80
CA PRO A 318 -20.97 -1.87 -9.88
C PRO A 318 -20.48 -1.93 -8.42
N GLU A 319 -21.37 -2.31 -7.49
CA GLU A 319 -21.15 -2.26 -6.02
C GLU A 319 -19.91 -3.00 -5.50
N TRP A 320 -19.35 -3.88 -6.32
CA TRP A 320 -18.13 -4.61 -6.01
C TRP A 320 -16.81 -3.87 -6.26
N SER A 321 -16.88 -2.70 -6.91
CA SER A 321 -15.72 -1.82 -7.19
C SER A 321 -14.99 -1.26 -5.95
N ASN A 322 -15.48 -1.53 -4.73
CA ASN A 322 -14.85 -1.12 -3.47
C ASN A 322 -13.84 -2.16 -2.95
N ASP A 323 -13.83 -3.38 -3.47
CA ASP A 323 -12.96 -4.44 -2.98
C ASP A 323 -11.57 -4.35 -3.63
N TYR A 324 -10.49 -4.46 -2.83
CA TYR A 324 -9.13 -4.65 -3.36
C TYR A 324 -8.93 -6.02 -4.05
N HIS A 325 -9.99 -6.82 -4.15
CA HIS A 325 -10.08 -8.16 -4.72
C HIS A 325 -10.90 -8.17 -6.01
N MET A 326 -10.61 -7.23 -6.92
CA MET A 326 -11.30 -7.12 -8.22
C MET A 326 -10.90 -8.22 -9.20
N LEU A 327 -9.65 -8.70 -9.13
CA LEU A 327 -9.10 -9.64 -10.10
C LEU A 327 -10.00 -10.86 -10.35
N PRO A 328 -10.54 -11.55 -9.32
CA PRO A 328 -11.44 -12.68 -9.52
C PRO A 328 -12.70 -12.34 -10.32
N ARG A 329 -13.24 -11.12 -10.21
CA ARG A 329 -14.48 -10.72 -10.88
C ARG A 329 -14.30 -10.42 -12.36
N LEU A 330 -13.05 -10.38 -12.83
CA LEU A 330 -12.73 -10.24 -14.24
C LEU A 330 -12.83 -11.54 -14.99
N PHE A 331 -12.80 -12.66 -14.27
CA PHE A 331 -12.78 -13.97 -14.86
C PHE A 331 -14.07 -14.69 -14.50
N THR A 332 -14.68 -15.35 -15.47
CA THR A 332 -15.74 -16.31 -15.14
C THR A 332 -15.11 -17.52 -14.48
N ALA A 333 -15.80 -18.11 -13.51
CA ALA A 333 -15.48 -19.49 -13.15
C ALA A 333 -15.65 -20.38 -14.38
N ARG A 334 -14.76 -21.36 -14.57
CA ARG A 334 -14.85 -22.32 -15.69
C ARG A 334 -16.19 -23.04 -15.69
N ALA A 335 -16.82 -23.13 -16.86
CA ALA A 335 -18.20 -23.61 -17.00
C ALA A 335 -18.36 -25.14 -16.96
N GLU A 336 -17.39 -25.92 -17.44
CA GLU A 336 -17.71 -27.27 -17.95
C GLU A 336 -17.36 -28.48 -17.07
N ASP A 337 -16.50 -28.38 -16.04
CA ASP A 337 -15.96 -29.61 -15.39
C ASP A 337 -15.83 -29.59 -13.84
N GLY A 338 -16.42 -28.63 -13.13
CA GLY A 338 -16.40 -28.64 -11.66
C GLY A 338 -15.00 -28.65 -11.03
N GLY A 339 -14.00 -28.06 -11.71
CA GLY A 339 -12.64 -27.98 -11.19
C GLY A 339 -11.86 -29.29 -11.31
N ARG A 340 -11.77 -29.86 -12.53
CA ARG A 340 -10.64 -30.73 -12.86
C ARG A 340 -9.37 -29.90 -12.64
N ASN A 341 -8.76 -30.04 -11.46
CA ASN A 341 -7.47 -29.46 -11.18
C ASN A 341 -6.55 -30.01 -12.26
N ASP A 342 -5.97 -29.13 -13.06
CA ASP A 342 -5.17 -29.50 -14.22
C ASP A 342 -3.77 -29.97 -13.79
N ASP A 343 -3.77 -30.92 -12.86
CA ASP A 343 -2.66 -31.80 -12.57
C ASP A 343 -2.23 -32.53 -13.85
N THR A 344 -3.12 -32.66 -14.84
CA THR A 344 -2.82 -33.22 -16.16
C THR A 344 -1.91 -32.34 -17.00
N THR A 345 -1.91 -31.02 -16.92
CA THR A 345 -0.86 -30.25 -17.62
C THR A 345 0.45 -30.25 -16.85
N LEU A 346 0.41 -30.38 -15.53
CA LEU A 346 1.62 -30.46 -14.70
C LEU A 346 2.26 -31.86 -14.69
N PHE A 347 1.45 -32.92 -14.81
CA PHE A 347 1.82 -34.33 -14.66
C PHE A 347 1.27 -35.21 -15.79
N GLY A 348 1.08 -34.67 -17.00
CA GLY A 348 0.23 -35.24 -18.06
C GLY A 348 0.31 -36.71 -18.36
N ALA A 349 -0.87 -37.24 -18.72
CA ALA A 349 -1.16 -38.63 -18.99
C ALA A 349 -0.46 -39.06 -20.29
N ASP A 350 0.62 -39.82 -20.16
CA ASP A 350 1.16 -40.80 -21.12
C ASP A 350 2.64 -41.05 -20.78
N GLY A 351 2.95 -42.06 -19.97
CA GLY A 351 4.29 -42.67 -19.79
C GLY A 351 5.41 -41.83 -19.15
N GLU A 352 5.48 -40.52 -19.43
CA GLU A 352 6.48 -39.57 -18.97
C GLU A 352 6.05 -38.81 -17.70
N SER A 353 4.82 -39.04 -17.23
CA SER A 353 4.16 -38.42 -16.07
C SER A 353 4.94 -38.56 -14.75
N GLY A 354 5.78 -39.60 -14.64
CA GLY A 354 6.67 -39.82 -13.51
C GLY A 354 7.91 -38.93 -13.52
N LEU A 355 8.30 -38.35 -14.66
CA LEU A 355 9.56 -37.64 -14.83
C LEU A 355 9.59 -36.30 -14.10
N LEU A 356 8.50 -35.52 -14.08
CA LEU A 356 8.49 -34.28 -13.30
C LEU A 356 8.45 -34.56 -11.79
N ALA A 357 7.59 -35.49 -11.34
CA ALA A 357 7.57 -35.86 -9.93
C ALA A 357 8.91 -36.47 -9.49
N ALA A 358 9.54 -37.29 -10.34
CA ALA A 358 10.85 -37.86 -10.09
C ALA A 358 11.97 -36.81 -10.16
N SER A 359 11.91 -35.84 -11.07
CA SER A 359 12.90 -34.76 -11.16
C SER A 359 12.81 -33.83 -9.95
N LEU A 360 11.59 -33.50 -9.51
CA LEU A 360 11.36 -32.76 -8.27
C LEU A 360 11.78 -33.59 -7.05
N ALA A 361 11.55 -34.90 -7.04
CA ALA A 361 12.04 -35.79 -5.98
C ALA A 361 13.57 -35.87 -5.95
N ALA A 362 14.22 -35.89 -7.11
CA ALA A 362 15.67 -35.90 -7.24
C ALA A 362 16.27 -34.57 -6.78
N ALA A 363 15.70 -33.44 -7.20
CA ALA A 363 16.11 -32.12 -6.73
C ALA A 363 15.88 -31.94 -5.22
N ALA A 364 14.75 -32.42 -4.70
CA ALA A 364 14.50 -32.47 -3.26
C ALA A 364 15.46 -33.41 -2.51
N ALA A 365 15.92 -34.49 -3.16
CA ALA A 365 16.91 -35.40 -2.59
C ALA A 365 18.29 -34.75 -2.51
N ASP A 366 18.71 -34.06 -3.57
CA ASP A 366 19.94 -33.26 -3.58
C ASP A 366 19.89 -32.17 -2.51
N GLU A 367 18.76 -31.45 -2.38
CA GLU A 367 18.57 -30.45 -1.33
C GLU A 367 18.67 -31.05 0.07
N ARG A 368 18.06 -32.22 0.31
CA ARG A 368 18.20 -32.94 1.58
C ARG A 368 19.65 -33.29 1.86
N GLU A 369 20.42 -33.70 0.85
CA GLU A 369 21.83 -34.00 1.02
C GLU A 369 22.65 -32.74 1.34
N ARG A 370 22.33 -31.59 0.73
CA ARG A 370 22.94 -30.30 1.09
C ARG A 370 22.62 -29.87 2.51
N ILE A 371 21.37 -30.04 2.97
CA ILE A 371 20.99 -29.78 4.38
C ILE A 371 21.72 -30.75 5.32
N ALA A 372 21.83 -32.02 4.94
CA ALA A 372 22.59 -33.00 5.71
C ALA A 372 24.07 -32.62 5.79
N ALA A 373 24.68 -32.21 4.67
CA ALA A 373 26.05 -31.73 4.59
C ALA A 373 26.25 -30.46 5.45
N PHE A 374 25.32 -29.51 5.41
CA PHE A 374 25.32 -28.35 6.29
C PHE A 374 25.41 -28.76 7.76
N TRP A 375 24.56 -29.70 8.20
CA TRP A 375 24.57 -30.15 9.59
C TRP A 375 25.83 -30.95 9.96
N ARG A 376 26.39 -31.72 9.02
CA ARG A 376 27.71 -32.36 9.20
C ARG A 376 28.80 -31.31 9.38
N ASN A 377 28.82 -30.27 8.54
CA ASN A 377 29.79 -29.18 8.64
C ASN A 377 29.67 -28.42 9.95
N VAL A 378 28.45 -28.14 10.42
CA VAL A 378 28.22 -27.52 11.73
C VAL A 378 28.76 -28.39 12.87
N ALA A 379 28.71 -29.72 12.75
CA ALA A 379 29.22 -30.65 13.76
C ALA A 379 30.76 -30.81 13.70
N GLU A 380 31.34 -30.96 12.51
CA GLU A 380 32.77 -31.25 12.31
C GLU A 380 33.65 -29.98 12.34
N ALA A 381 33.17 -28.89 11.75
CA ALA A 381 33.89 -27.64 11.59
C ALA A 381 32.99 -26.44 11.94
N PRO A 382 32.60 -26.27 13.22
CA PRO A 382 31.64 -25.24 13.67
C PRO A 382 32.06 -23.78 13.39
N LEU A 383 33.24 -23.53 12.80
CA LEU A 383 33.76 -22.20 12.52
C LEU A 383 33.86 -21.88 11.01
N GLU A 384 33.70 -22.86 10.12
CA GLU A 384 33.92 -22.72 8.67
C GLU A 384 32.69 -22.19 7.89
N PRO A 385 32.86 -21.65 6.66
CA PRO A 385 31.77 -21.10 5.85
C PRO A 385 30.63 -22.08 5.58
N ASN A 386 29.50 -21.81 6.24
CA ASN A 386 28.20 -22.29 5.80
C ASN A 386 27.93 -21.82 4.36
N ASP A 387 27.37 -22.73 3.56
CA ASP A 387 26.65 -22.35 2.34
C ASP A 387 25.55 -21.35 2.72
N GLY A 388 25.76 -20.08 2.39
CA GLY A 388 24.87 -18.98 2.75
C GLY A 388 23.43 -19.17 2.25
N ASN A 389 23.24 -19.96 1.19
CA ASN A 389 21.92 -20.25 0.64
C ASN A 389 21.14 -21.22 1.53
N ILE A 390 21.79 -22.29 2.02
CA ILE A 390 21.16 -23.28 2.90
C ILE A 390 20.84 -22.66 4.26
N PHE A 391 21.77 -21.88 4.80
CA PHE A 391 21.58 -21.15 6.06
C PHE A 391 20.34 -20.25 6.04
N GLN A 392 20.20 -19.41 5.01
CA GLN A 392 19.06 -18.51 4.87
C GLN A 392 17.75 -19.29 4.71
N ARG A 393 17.76 -20.35 3.89
CA ARG A 393 16.58 -21.18 3.65
C ARG A 393 16.08 -21.89 4.92
N MET A 394 16.99 -22.38 5.76
CA MET A 394 16.64 -22.97 7.05
C MET A 394 15.97 -21.96 7.99
N CYS A 395 16.45 -20.72 8.02
CA CYS A 395 15.82 -19.65 8.80
C CYS A 395 14.41 -19.30 8.31
N ASP A 396 14.19 -19.37 6.99
CA ASP A 396 12.91 -19.02 6.37
C ASP A 396 11.88 -20.16 6.40
N THR A 397 12.33 -21.42 6.52
CA THR A 397 11.48 -22.62 6.48
C THR A 397 11.65 -23.48 7.73
N PRO A 398 10.93 -23.18 8.83
CA PRO A 398 11.08 -23.88 10.11
C PRO A 398 10.88 -25.40 10.06
N ARG A 399 10.17 -25.92 9.05
CA ARG A 399 9.95 -27.37 8.87
C ARG A 399 11.21 -28.15 8.47
N LEU A 400 12.28 -27.46 8.09
CA LEU A 400 13.55 -28.10 7.75
C LEU A 400 14.35 -28.51 8.99
N PHE A 401 14.02 -27.97 10.17
CA PHE A 401 14.58 -28.41 11.45
C PHE A 401 13.99 -29.75 11.86
N ARG A 402 14.85 -30.62 12.38
CA ARG A 402 14.50 -31.92 12.93
C ARG A 402 14.63 -31.89 14.46
N PRO A 403 13.98 -32.84 15.17
CA PRO A 403 14.18 -33.00 16.60
C PRO A 403 15.66 -33.12 16.97
N GLY A 404 16.12 -32.31 17.93
CA GLY A 404 17.50 -32.26 18.39
C GLY A 404 18.40 -31.26 17.66
N ASP A 405 17.95 -30.63 16.57
CA ASP A 405 18.72 -29.60 15.87
C ASP A 405 18.89 -28.35 16.74
N GLY A 406 17.96 -28.06 17.66
CA GLY A 406 18.11 -26.94 18.58
C GLY A 406 19.30 -27.10 19.52
N GLN A 407 19.54 -28.33 20.03
CA GLN A 407 20.71 -28.63 20.85
C GLN A 407 22.02 -28.52 20.04
N ARG A 408 22.00 -28.91 18.77
CA ARG A 408 23.13 -28.72 17.84
C ARG A 408 23.44 -27.24 17.63
N LEU A 409 22.42 -26.41 17.44
CA LEU A 409 22.59 -24.96 17.31
C LEU A 409 23.12 -24.30 18.59
N VAL A 410 22.66 -24.73 19.77
CA VAL A 410 23.22 -24.27 21.05
C VAL A 410 24.70 -24.62 21.16
N THR A 411 25.06 -25.85 20.75
CA THR A 411 26.46 -26.32 20.75
C THR A 411 27.29 -25.50 19.79
N TRP A 412 26.77 -25.24 18.60
CA TRP A 412 27.40 -24.39 17.59
C TRP A 412 27.60 -22.96 18.08
N LEU A 413 26.59 -22.36 18.74
CA LEU A 413 26.69 -21.03 19.33
C LEU A 413 27.76 -20.99 20.43
N LYS A 414 27.81 -21.99 21.31
CA LYS A 414 28.85 -22.10 22.36
C LYS A 414 30.25 -22.20 21.74
N ALA A 415 30.43 -22.99 20.68
CA ALA A 415 31.69 -23.09 19.95
C ALA A 415 32.06 -21.77 19.23
N ALA A 416 31.10 -21.11 18.59
CA ALA A 416 31.30 -19.82 17.92
C ALA A 416 31.70 -18.71 18.90
N ARG A 417 31.09 -18.71 20.10
CA ARG A 417 31.46 -17.81 21.21
C ARG A 417 32.90 -18.06 21.66
N ALA A 418 33.29 -19.32 21.87
CA ALA A 418 34.65 -19.68 22.28
C ALA A 418 35.69 -19.32 21.22
N GLY A 419 35.37 -19.46 19.94
CA GLY A 419 36.23 -19.07 18.81
C GLY A 419 36.29 -17.56 18.54
N GLY A 420 35.55 -16.73 19.28
CA GLY A 420 35.55 -15.27 19.11
C GLY A 420 35.07 -14.81 17.73
N LYS A 421 34.13 -15.54 17.09
CA LYS A 421 33.64 -15.21 15.74
C LYS A 421 32.29 -14.50 15.80
N TYR A 422 32.32 -13.17 15.77
CA TYR A 422 31.14 -12.29 15.85
C TYR A 422 29.96 -12.72 14.96
N TYR A 423 30.19 -12.87 13.65
CA TYR A 423 29.12 -13.22 12.69
C TYR A 423 28.52 -14.60 12.95
N ARG A 424 29.31 -15.56 13.44
CA ARG A 424 28.83 -16.94 13.71
C ARG A 424 27.91 -17.04 14.90
N VAL A 425 28.18 -16.26 15.95
CA VAL A 425 27.29 -16.17 17.12
C VAL A 425 25.93 -15.61 16.70
N ARG A 426 25.92 -14.63 15.79
CA ARG A 426 24.69 -14.07 15.20
C ARG A 426 23.97 -15.06 14.31
N ASP A 427 24.70 -15.75 13.44
CA ASP A 427 24.14 -16.77 12.54
C ASP A 427 23.41 -17.86 13.35
N ALA A 428 24.07 -18.41 14.36
CA ALA A 428 23.49 -19.44 15.24
C ALA A 428 22.28 -18.90 16.01
N ALA A 429 22.34 -17.67 16.54
CA ALA A 429 21.22 -17.03 17.21
C ALA A 429 20.01 -16.81 16.29
N MET A 430 20.26 -16.47 15.02
CA MET A 430 19.20 -16.31 14.03
C MET A 430 18.49 -17.65 13.75
N MET A 431 19.24 -18.74 13.59
CA MET A 431 18.65 -20.08 13.40
C MET A 431 17.90 -20.56 14.64
N LEU A 432 18.43 -20.32 15.85
CA LEU A 432 17.73 -20.62 17.10
C LEU A 432 16.39 -19.88 17.18
N ALA A 433 16.36 -18.61 16.77
CA ALA A 433 15.14 -17.82 16.71
C ALA A 433 14.13 -18.33 15.65
N ALA A 434 14.57 -19.13 14.68
CA ALA A 434 13.76 -19.71 13.60
C ALA A 434 13.23 -21.12 13.88
N LEU A 435 13.68 -21.79 14.96
CA LEU A 435 13.22 -23.14 15.33
C LEU A 435 11.69 -23.23 15.46
N PRO A 436 11.06 -24.38 15.13
CA PRO A 436 9.67 -24.67 15.49
C PRO A 436 9.41 -24.47 17.00
N GLU A 437 8.16 -24.24 17.39
CA GLU A 437 7.82 -23.96 18.80
C GLU A 437 8.21 -25.10 19.74
N ASP A 438 7.86 -26.33 19.39
CA ASP A 438 8.16 -27.52 20.20
C ASP A 438 9.67 -27.73 20.38
N GLU A 439 10.44 -27.60 19.30
CA GLU A 439 11.90 -27.74 19.32
C GLU A 439 12.57 -26.60 20.09
N PHE A 440 12.06 -25.37 19.93
CA PHE A 440 12.55 -24.22 20.68
C PHE A 440 12.30 -24.37 22.18
N ALA A 441 11.12 -24.84 22.58
CA ALA A 441 10.78 -25.12 23.96
C ALA A 441 11.67 -26.21 24.56
N ALA A 442 11.90 -27.31 23.82
CA ALA A 442 12.83 -28.37 24.23
C ALA A 442 14.28 -27.87 24.38
N THR A 443 14.67 -26.86 23.61
CA THR A 443 15.99 -26.23 23.66
C THR A 443 16.11 -25.18 24.78
N GLY A 444 14.98 -24.75 25.36
CA GLY A 444 14.89 -23.71 26.39
C GLY A 444 15.92 -23.85 27.54
N PRO A 445 16.00 -25.01 28.22
CA PRO A 445 16.96 -25.18 29.31
C PRO A 445 18.42 -24.96 28.88
N ALA A 446 18.79 -25.36 27.67
CA ALA A 446 20.14 -25.19 27.14
C ALA A 446 20.43 -23.76 26.67
N LEU A 447 19.38 -22.97 26.38
CA LEU A 447 19.46 -21.55 26.02
C LEU A 447 19.59 -20.63 27.24
N PHE A 448 19.25 -21.10 28.43
CA PHE A 448 19.28 -20.28 29.65
C PHE A 448 20.64 -19.62 29.85
N ASP A 449 21.74 -20.39 29.76
CA ASP A 449 23.12 -19.87 29.86
C ASP A 449 23.47 -18.81 28.80
N ILE A 450 22.83 -18.89 27.63
CA ILE A 450 23.08 -18.02 26.50
C ILE A 450 22.35 -16.69 26.70
N VAL A 451 21.06 -16.77 27.05
CA VAL A 451 20.20 -15.60 27.26
C VAL A 451 20.60 -14.86 28.54
N ASN A 452 21.11 -15.56 29.56
CA ASN A 452 21.61 -14.95 30.80
C ASN A 452 22.98 -14.24 30.66
N SER A 453 23.58 -14.22 29.47
CA SER A 453 24.91 -13.64 29.28
C SER A 453 24.84 -12.18 28.83
N ARG A 454 25.29 -11.26 29.70
CA ARG A 454 25.47 -9.83 29.34
C ARG A 454 26.38 -9.66 28.12
N ILE A 455 27.44 -10.46 27.99
CA ILE A 455 28.37 -10.41 26.85
C ILE A 455 27.69 -10.78 25.53
N LEU A 456 26.80 -11.78 25.55
CA LEU A 456 26.07 -12.20 24.35
C LEU A 456 24.93 -11.22 24.01
N ALA A 457 24.23 -10.73 25.03
CA ALA A 457 23.08 -9.84 24.85
C ALA A 457 23.47 -8.43 24.44
N GLY A 458 24.46 -7.84 25.13
CA GLY A 458 24.87 -6.44 24.97
C GLY A 458 25.79 -6.18 23.79
N GLU A 459 25.73 -4.96 23.26
CA GLU A 459 26.69 -4.37 22.32
C GLU A 459 27.11 -3.00 22.84
N TRP A 460 28.40 -2.82 23.09
CA TRP A 460 28.99 -1.56 23.53
C TRP A 460 29.76 -0.94 22.36
N ARG A 461 29.51 0.33 22.04
CA ARG A 461 30.28 1.02 21.02
C ARG A 461 31.64 1.43 21.60
N ALA A 462 32.72 0.91 21.05
CA ALA A 462 34.08 1.30 21.41
C ALA A 462 34.36 2.71 20.86
N GLY A 463 34.26 3.71 21.74
CA GLY A 463 34.65 5.11 21.53
C GLY A 463 35.57 5.60 22.66
N PRO A 464 36.10 6.84 22.57
CA PRO A 464 36.94 7.41 23.62
C PRO A 464 36.23 7.52 24.98
N ASP A 465 34.90 7.64 24.95
CA ASP A 465 34.05 7.79 26.15
C ASP A 465 33.54 6.45 26.72
N LEU A 466 33.95 5.30 26.16
CA LEU A 466 33.58 4.00 26.71
C LEU A 466 34.42 3.70 27.95
N ASP A 467 33.79 3.73 29.11
CA ASP A 467 34.38 3.21 30.34
C ASP A 467 34.60 1.70 30.20
N ARG A 468 35.86 1.28 30.02
CA ARG A 468 36.23 -0.13 29.88
C ARG A 468 36.04 -0.94 31.16
N GLU A 469 35.99 -0.28 32.32
CA GLU A 469 35.73 -0.94 33.60
C GLU A 469 34.25 -1.32 33.74
N SER A 470 33.36 -0.65 33.00
CA SER A 470 31.93 -0.98 32.94
C SER A 470 31.60 -2.23 32.10
N LEU A 471 32.56 -2.73 31.31
CA LEU A 471 32.38 -3.91 30.49
C LEU A 471 32.42 -5.19 31.35
N PRO A 472 31.60 -6.21 31.03
CA PRO A 472 31.77 -7.52 31.63
C PRO A 472 33.20 -8.05 31.42
N ARG A 473 33.73 -8.74 32.44
CA ARG A 473 35.05 -9.39 32.35
C ARG A 473 35.12 -10.30 31.12
N ASP A 474 36.24 -10.25 30.41
CA ASP A 474 36.52 -11.03 29.18
C ASP A 474 35.56 -10.75 28.00
N CYS A 475 34.96 -9.55 27.96
CA CYS A 475 34.13 -9.12 26.83
C CYS A 475 34.98 -8.95 25.55
N PRO A 476 34.70 -9.71 24.46
CA PRO A 476 35.47 -9.62 23.23
C PRO A 476 35.19 -8.29 22.49
N SER A 477 36.21 -7.81 21.76
CA SER A 477 36.14 -6.60 20.94
C SER A 477 36.29 -6.92 19.45
N PHE A 478 35.40 -6.33 18.65
CA PHE A 478 35.27 -6.53 17.20
C PHE A 478 35.36 -5.18 16.47
N GLY A 479 36.55 -4.56 16.51
CA GLY A 479 36.78 -3.25 15.92
C GLY A 479 36.12 -2.13 16.73
N ARG A 480 34.96 -1.62 16.28
CA ARG A 480 34.25 -0.50 16.92
C ARG A 480 33.19 -0.93 17.94
N PHE A 481 33.07 -2.24 18.20
CA PHE A 481 32.05 -2.79 19.08
C PHE A 481 32.69 -3.78 20.05
N ALA A 482 32.20 -3.84 21.28
CA ALA A 482 32.46 -4.93 22.22
C ALA A 482 31.16 -5.69 22.51
N GLY A 483 31.26 -6.99 22.79
CA GLY A 483 30.10 -7.88 22.94
C GLY A 483 29.49 -8.31 21.60
N TYR A 484 28.48 -9.18 21.66
CA TYR A 484 27.87 -9.77 20.45
C TYR A 484 26.56 -9.11 20.03
N GLY A 485 25.87 -8.39 20.93
CA GLY A 485 24.68 -7.61 20.60
C GLY A 485 23.43 -8.40 20.23
N LEU A 486 23.27 -9.64 20.71
CA LEU A 486 22.16 -10.48 20.27
C LEU A 486 20.78 -9.91 20.63
N ALA A 487 20.66 -9.15 21.72
CA ALA A 487 19.38 -8.52 22.09
C ALA A 487 18.95 -7.44 21.08
N LEU A 488 19.92 -6.70 20.53
CA LEU A 488 19.69 -5.67 19.51
C LEU A 488 19.45 -6.27 18.12
N HIS A 489 20.29 -7.21 17.70
CA HIS A 489 20.28 -7.71 16.31
C HIS A 489 19.33 -8.91 16.11
N HIS A 490 19.02 -9.66 17.17
CA HIS A 490 18.10 -10.81 17.13
C HIS A 490 17.09 -10.79 18.30
N PRO A 491 16.30 -9.71 18.48
CA PRO A 491 15.38 -9.55 19.61
C PRO A 491 14.31 -10.65 19.67
N ARG A 492 14.01 -11.29 18.53
CA ARG A 492 13.06 -12.40 18.44
C ARG A 492 13.49 -13.59 19.30
N LEU A 493 14.80 -13.86 19.44
CA LEU A 493 15.30 -14.95 20.28
C LEU A 493 14.90 -14.74 21.74
N TYR A 494 15.16 -13.54 22.27
CA TYR A 494 14.86 -13.15 23.65
C TYR A 494 13.35 -13.10 23.92
N LYS A 495 12.56 -12.55 22.98
CA LYS A 495 11.10 -12.53 23.08
C LYS A 495 10.50 -13.93 23.13
N ARG A 496 11.02 -14.87 22.33
CA ARG A 496 10.56 -16.26 22.33
C ARG A 496 10.98 -16.98 23.61
N PHE A 497 12.20 -16.75 24.09
CA PHE A 497 12.67 -17.33 25.35
C PHE A 497 11.82 -16.89 26.53
N ALA A 498 11.52 -15.59 26.64
CA ALA A 498 10.62 -15.05 27.65
C ALA A 498 9.20 -15.66 27.61
N ALA A 499 8.77 -16.18 26.48
CA ALA A 499 7.46 -16.81 26.33
C ALA A 499 7.42 -18.27 26.80
N LEU A 500 8.57 -18.88 27.15
CA LEU A 500 8.63 -20.26 27.65
C LEU A 500 8.06 -20.42 29.06
N GLY A 501 8.17 -19.37 29.89
CA GLY A 501 7.72 -19.42 31.27
C GLY A 501 7.98 -18.13 32.04
N PRO A 502 7.46 -18.02 33.27
CA PRO A 502 7.61 -16.83 34.11
C PRO A 502 9.05 -16.60 34.55
N GLU A 503 9.85 -17.65 34.72
CA GLU A 503 11.26 -17.56 35.10
C GLU A 503 12.09 -16.96 33.96
N GLU A 504 11.90 -17.44 32.74
CA GLU A 504 12.55 -16.93 31.54
C GLU A 504 12.15 -15.48 31.24
N ALA A 505 10.88 -15.13 31.45
CA ALA A 505 10.40 -13.76 31.33
C ALA A 505 11.08 -12.83 32.35
N ALA A 506 11.20 -13.26 33.60
CA ALA A 506 11.89 -12.50 34.65
C ALA A 506 13.37 -12.30 34.33
N LEU A 507 14.04 -13.32 33.78
CA LEU A 507 15.43 -13.24 33.36
C LEU A 507 15.63 -12.26 32.21
N VAL A 508 14.82 -12.35 31.16
CA VAL A 508 14.91 -11.43 30.01
C VAL A 508 14.63 -9.99 30.45
N LYS A 509 13.68 -9.78 31.35
CA LYS A 509 13.41 -8.47 31.95
C LYS A 509 14.61 -7.96 32.75
N ALA A 510 15.17 -8.76 33.67
CA ALA A 510 16.34 -8.38 34.46
C ALA A 510 17.55 -8.06 33.57
N LEU A 511 17.71 -8.81 32.48
CA LEU A 511 18.76 -8.56 31.49
C LEU A 511 18.53 -7.24 30.76
N ALA A 512 17.31 -6.94 30.31
CA ALA A 512 16.95 -5.67 29.68
C ALA A 512 17.20 -4.50 30.63
N ASP A 513 16.72 -4.59 31.88
CA ASP A 513 16.94 -3.59 32.93
C ASP A 513 18.45 -3.37 33.19
N SER A 514 19.28 -4.43 33.11
CA SER A 514 20.74 -4.35 33.27
C SER A 514 21.49 -3.75 32.07
N LEU A 515 20.82 -3.65 30.91
CA LEU A 515 21.34 -3.06 29.67
C LEU A 515 20.79 -1.63 29.47
N ASP A 516 19.71 -1.24 30.13
CA ASP A 516 19.23 0.14 30.14
C ASP A 516 20.20 1.05 30.90
N GLY A 517 20.89 1.92 30.16
CA GLY A 517 21.87 2.87 30.71
C GLY A 517 23.01 3.26 29.79
N ASN A 518 23.29 2.48 28.74
CA ASN A 518 24.29 2.83 27.70
C ASN A 518 24.05 2.12 26.34
N HIS A 519 22.85 1.58 26.12
CA HIS A 519 22.56 0.67 25.01
C HIS A 519 21.25 1.07 24.32
N ARG A 520 21.27 1.14 22.99
CA ARG A 520 20.02 1.25 22.20
C ARG A 520 19.33 -0.11 22.23
N LEU A 521 18.22 -0.20 22.95
CA LEU A 521 17.19 -1.22 22.76
C LEU A 521 15.88 -0.48 22.48
N ASP A 522 15.66 -0.10 21.22
CA ASP A 522 14.36 0.40 20.74
C ASP A 522 13.44 -0.78 20.35
#